data_AF-A0A7S2UB22-F1
#
_entry.id   AF-A0A7S2UB22-F1
#
_cell.length_a   1.000
_cell.length_b   1.000
_cell.length_c   1.000
_cell.angle_alpha   90.00
_cell.angle_beta   90.00
_cell.angle_gamma   90.00
#
_symmetry.space_group_name_H-M   'P 1'
#
loop_
_entity.id
_entity.type
_entity.pdbx_description
1 polymer ?
#
loop_
_entity_poly.entity_id
_entity_poly.type
_entity_poly.pdbx_seq_one_letter_code
_entity_poly.pdbx_strand_id
1 'polypeptide(L)'
;ELSTAYRERGEMTDEEVMTDEPLDAVETADPVEEGVEEGEESWNGTWRTKLFSCFIGCTEHNCAPFWMGFCCTSIMYSQVMTRMKLDFVGDPGFPEEVKNTFLYIAVLTLVGWAFPIFWLCVIVFTIFLGTRLRNYMRQKYHIPTGQCGVMEDCMCSTFCGCCSAIQMARHTHDEHTYPGELFKANGLPLNAPELDVENLYHAD
;
A
#
# COMPACT_ATOMS: atom_id res chain seq x y z
N GLU A 1 -19.72 11.03 -7.73
CA GLU A 1 -20.36 9.90 -8.45
C GLU A 1 -19.71 8.54 -8.18
N LEU A 2 -18.39 8.42 -7.97
CA LEU A 2 -17.78 7.16 -7.50
C LEU A 2 -18.17 6.75 -6.06
N SER A 3 -18.43 7.73 -5.18
CA SER A 3 -18.80 7.49 -3.77
C SER A 3 -20.18 6.83 -3.61
N THR A 4 -21.16 7.12 -4.48
CA THR A 4 -22.51 6.55 -4.39
C THR A 4 -22.56 5.07 -4.81
N ALA A 5 -21.68 4.65 -5.73
CA ALA A 5 -21.61 3.25 -6.18
C ALA A 5 -21.03 2.30 -5.12
N TYR A 6 -20.23 2.81 -4.18
CA TYR A 6 -19.72 2.03 -3.05
C TYR A 6 -20.78 1.87 -1.95
N ARG A 7 -21.61 2.90 -1.74
CA ARG A 7 -22.65 2.92 -0.71
C ARG A 7 -23.82 1.96 -0.99
N GLU A 8 -24.14 1.68 -2.25
CA GLU A 8 -25.23 0.76 -2.61
C GLU A 8 -24.78 -0.72 -2.75
N ARG A 9 -23.48 -1.03 -2.59
CA ARG A 9 -22.94 -2.39 -2.77
C ARG A 9 -22.47 -3.07 -1.47
N GLY A 10 -22.73 -2.45 -0.31
CA GLY A 10 -22.35 -2.95 1.01
C GLY A 10 -23.45 -3.65 1.80
N GLU A 11 -24.71 -3.63 1.35
CA GLU A 11 -25.81 -4.34 2.03
C GLU A 11 -25.93 -5.78 1.51
N MET A 12 -25.04 -6.68 1.96
CA MET A 12 -25.28 -8.12 1.82
C MET A 12 -24.71 -8.92 3.00
N THR A 13 -25.63 -9.21 3.94
CA THR A 13 -25.71 -10.35 4.86
C THR A 13 -24.62 -10.54 5.91
N ASP A 14 -24.83 -9.92 7.06
CA ASP A 14 -24.51 -10.48 8.37
C ASP A 14 -25.46 -11.63 8.68
N GLU A 15 -24.96 -12.87 8.74
CA GLU A 15 -25.44 -13.91 9.68
C GLU A 15 -24.51 -15.12 9.59
N GLU A 16 -23.56 -15.24 10.52
CA GLU A 16 -23.24 -16.54 11.10
C GLU A 16 -22.59 -16.36 12.48
N VAL A 17 -23.42 -16.64 13.49
CA VAL A 17 -23.10 -16.74 14.91
C VAL A 17 -22.12 -17.89 15.12
N MET A 18 -20.91 -17.60 15.59
CA MET A 18 -19.97 -18.63 16.07
C MET A 18 -19.87 -18.56 17.59
N THR A 19 -20.17 -19.70 18.20
CA THR A 19 -20.34 -19.96 19.63
C THR A 19 -19.03 -19.95 20.41
N ASP A 20 -19.13 -19.50 21.66
CA ASP A 20 -18.09 -19.36 22.68
C ASP A 20 -17.24 -20.63 22.92
N GLU A 21 -15.92 -20.45 22.95
CA GLU A 21 -14.93 -21.42 23.45
C GLU A 21 -14.24 -20.83 24.72
N PRO A 22 -13.95 -21.61 25.78
CA PRO A 22 -13.59 -21.07 27.08
C PRO A 22 -12.15 -20.57 27.17
N LEU A 23 -11.99 -19.46 27.89
CA LEU A 23 -10.73 -18.78 28.25
C LEU A 23 -9.79 -19.65 29.09
N ASP A 24 -8.56 -19.85 28.58
CA ASP A 24 -7.40 -20.27 29.37
C ASP A 24 -6.46 -19.06 29.63
N ALA A 25 -6.14 -18.90 30.92
CA ALA A 25 -5.02 -18.20 31.55
C ALA A 25 -4.50 -16.89 30.90
N VAL A 26 -4.95 -15.78 31.48
CA VAL A 26 -4.38 -14.43 31.33
C VAL A 26 -2.95 -14.39 31.86
N GLU A 27 -1.98 -14.28 30.96
CA GLU A 27 -0.61 -13.86 31.25
C GLU A 27 -0.61 -12.33 31.47
N THR A 28 -0.15 -11.89 32.63
CA THR A 28 -0.14 -10.47 33.02
C THR A 28 0.87 -9.71 32.17
N ALA A 29 0.40 -9.06 31.11
CA ALA A 29 1.19 -8.15 30.30
C ALA A 29 1.66 -6.95 31.14
N ASP A 30 2.92 -6.58 30.95
CA ASP A 30 3.53 -5.40 31.54
C ASP A 30 2.75 -4.11 31.17
N PRO A 31 2.71 -3.10 32.06
CA PRO A 31 2.04 -1.84 31.76
C PRO A 31 2.70 -1.18 30.55
N VAL A 32 1.94 -1.10 29.46
CA VAL A 32 2.26 -0.32 28.27
C VAL A 32 2.42 1.12 28.72
N GLU A 33 3.64 1.66 28.64
CA GLU A 33 3.86 3.09 28.84
C GLU A 33 2.98 3.85 27.84
N GLU A 34 2.05 4.64 28.35
CA GLU A 34 1.16 5.52 27.61
C GLU A 34 2.03 6.54 26.87
N GLY A 35 2.39 6.19 25.64
CA GLY A 35 3.17 7.03 24.74
C GLY A 35 2.42 8.32 24.48
N VAL A 36 3.16 9.43 24.57
CA VAL A 36 2.75 10.76 24.12
C VAL A 36 1.98 10.64 22.82
N GLU A 37 0.74 11.16 22.78
CA GLU A 37 -0.03 11.36 21.56
C GLU A 37 0.78 12.29 20.64
N GLU A 38 1.69 11.72 19.84
CA GLU A 38 2.30 12.39 18.70
C GLU A 38 1.14 12.77 17.80
N GLY A 39 0.79 14.06 17.84
CA GLY A 39 -0.29 14.62 17.04
C GLY A 39 -0.12 14.14 15.60
N GLU A 40 -1.10 13.38 15.14
CA GLU A 40 -1.11 12.74 13.83
C GLU A 40 -0.89 13.83 12.77
N GLU A 41 0.35 13.99 12.30
CA GLU A 41 0.67 15.00 11.29
C GLU A 41 -0.15 14.65 10.04
N SER A 42 -1.21 15.41 9.82
CA SER A 42 -2.09 15.21 8.68
C SER A 42 -1.33 15.54 7.40
N TRP A 43 -0.83 14.53 6.70
CA TRP A 43 -0.11 14.67 5.42
C TRP A 43 -1.01 15.02 4.23
N ASN A 44 -2.21 15.55 4.49
CA ASN A 44 -3.13 15.96 3.44
C ASN A 44 -2.50 17.08 2.59
N GLY A 45 -2.56 16.93 1.27
CA GLY A 45 -2.06 17.91 0.31
C GLY A 45 -0.59 17.78 -0.08
N THR A 46 0.20 16.91 0.56
CA THR A 46 1.63 16.75 0.20
C THR A 46 2.15 15.31 0.37
N TRP A 47 3.16 14.94 -0.42
CA TRP A 47 3.87 13.68 -0.22
C TRP A 47 4.77 13.77 1.02
N ARG A 48 4.70 12.76 1.90
CA ARG A 48 5.56 12.66 3.10
C ARG A 48 7.06 12.74 2.79
N THR A 49 7.48 12.15 1.66
CA THR A 49 8.88 12.20 1.19
C THR A 49 8.97 12.69 -0.26
N LYS A 50 10.13 13.19 -0.69
CA LYS A 50 10.35 13.60 -2.11
C LYS A 50 10.56 12.37 -3.00
N LEU A 51 10.27 12.50 -4.31
CA LEU A 51 10.31 11.38 -5.26
C LEU A 51 11.69 10.71 -5.35
N PHE A 52 12.79 11.46 -5.26
CA PHE A 52 14.16 10.92 -5.35
C PHE A 52 14.81 10.69 -3.97
N SER A 53 14.03 10.71 -2.89
CA SER A 53 14.51 10.40 -1.54
C SER A 53 14.73 8.90 -1.30
N CYS A 54 14.63 8.07 -2.34
CA CYS A 54 14.90 6.63 -2.30
C CYS A 54 16.32 6.29 -1.82
N PHE A 55 17.29 7.20 -2.00
CA PHE A 55 18.68 7.00 -1.56
C PHE A 55 18.95 7.44 -0.11
N ILE A 56 18.07 8.24 0.49
CA ILE A 56 18.32 8.88 1.80
C ILE A 56 18.34 7.86 2.95
N GLY A 57 17.66 6.71 2.80
CA GLY A 57 17.66 5.64 3.81
C GLY A 57 18.69 4.52 3.59
N CYS A 58 19.45 4.54 2.48
CA CYS A 58 20.36 3.45 2.15
C CYS A 58 21.64 3.43 3.00
N THR A 59 21.98 4.52 3.69
CA THR A 59 23.27 4.67 4.37
C THR A 59 23.34 4.04 5.75
N GLU A 60 22.20 3.78 6.40
CA GLU A 60 22.13 3.42 7.83
C GLU A 60 21.26 2.17 8.10
N HIS A 61 21.43 1.09 7.34
CA HIS A 61 20.96 -0.28 7.66
C HIS A 61 19.78 -0.90 6.90
N ASN A 62 19.17 -0.27 5.89
CA ASN A 62 18.16 -0.99 5.10
C ASN A 62 18.11 -0.59 3.62
N CYS A 63 19.05 -1.12 2.83
CA CYS A 63 18.97 -1.06 1.36
C CYS A 63 17.89 -2.00 0.78
N ALA A 64 17.24 -2.83 1.60
CA ALA A 64 16.26 -3.80 1.14
C ALA A 64 15.07 -3.17 0.37
N PRO A 65 14.46 -2.05 0.83
CA PRO A 65 13.41 -1.38 0.08
C PRO A 65 13.89 -0.80 -1.25
N PHE A 66 15.15 -0.37 -1.33
CA PHE A 66 15.74 0.11 -2.58
C PHE A 66 15.84 -1.01 -3.62
N TRP A 67 16.43 -2.15 -3.24
CA TRP A 67 16.57 -3.29 -4.15
C TRP A 67 15.22 -3.90 -4.52
N MET A 68 14.27 -3.93 -3.59
CA MET A 68 12.90 -4.37 -3.87
C MET A 68 12.18 -3.38 -4.78
N GLY A 69 12.35 -2.08 -4.58
CA GLY A 69 11.84 -1.08 -5.48
C GLY A 69 12.43 -1.20 -6.88
N PHE A 70 13.72 -1.52 -7.01
CA PHE A 70 14.41 -1.60 -8.29
C PHE A 70 14.14 -2.90 -9.06
N CYS A 71 14.25 -4.05 -8.40
CA CYS A 71 14.10 -5.37 -9.04
C CYS A 71 12.66 -5.89 -9.01
N CYS A 72 11.85 -5.45 -8.05
CA CYS A 72 10.55 -6.02 -7.72
C CYS A 72 9.49 -4.92 -7.51
N THR A 73 9.51 -3.87 -8.35
CA THR A 73 8.59 -2.71 -8.21
C THR A 73 7.12 -3.14 -8.14
N SER A 74 6.74 -4.14 -8.94
CA SER A 74 5.39 -4.72 -8.96
C SER A 74 4.98 -5.27 -7.59
N ILE A 75 5.88 -5.98 -6.89
CA ILE A 75 5.65 -6.51 -5.55
C ILE A 75 5.44 -5.37 -4.54
N MET A 76 6.21 -4.29 -4.66
CA MET A 76 6.05 -3.17 -3.74
C MET A 76 4.73 -2.41 -4.00
N TYR A 77 4.31 -2.28 -5.27
CA TYR A 77 2.97 -1.78 -5.58
C TYR A 77 1.89 -2.68 -5.02
N SER A 78 2.01 -4.01 -5.12
CA SER A 78 1.01 -4.92 -4.56
C SER A 78 0.90 -4.82 -3.03
N GLN A 79 2.01 -4.59 -2.34
CA GLN A 79 2.01 -4.33 -0.89
C GLN A 79 1.27 -3.04 -0.54
N VAL A 80 1.56 -1.95 -1.26
CA VAL A 80 0.87 -0.67 -1.06
C VAL A 80 -0.62 -0.79 -1.42
N MET A 81 -0.96 -1.49 -2.50
CA MET A 81 -2.35 -1.76 -2.89
C MET A 81 -3.10 -2.54 -1.81
N THR A 82 -2.47 -3.57 -1.24
CA THR A 82 -3.05 -4.37 -0.15
C THR A 82 -3.31 -3.50 1.09
N ARG A 83 -2.37 -2.62 1.47
CA ARG A 83 -2.57 -1.64 2.57
C ARG A 83 -3.73 -0.69 2.30
N MET A 84 -3.90 -0.31 1.03
CA MET A 84 -4.90 0.65 0.58
C MET A 84 -6.26 0.01 0.27
N LYS A 85 -6.42 -1.30 0.52
CA LYS A 85 -7.63 -2.10 0.21
C LYS A 85 -8.01 -2.06 -1.28
N LEU A 86 -7.01 -2.15 -2.15
CA LEU A 86 -7.17 -2.19 -3.59
C LEU A 86 -7.04 -3.61 -4.15
N ASP A 87 -7.85 -3.93 -5.14
CA ASP A 87 -7.76 -5.15 -5.94
C ASP A 87 -6.50 -5.17 -6.82
N PHE A 88 -6.29 -6.21 -7.62
CA PHE A 88 -5.12 -6.34 -8.47
C PHE A 88 -5.06 -5.38 -9.66
N VAL A 89 -6.14 -4.63 -9.95
CA VAL A 89 -6.24 -3.62 -11.02
C VAL A 89 -6.02 -2.20 -10.46
N GLY A 90 -6.02 -2.06 -9.13
CA GLY A 90 -5.87 -0.79 -8.44
C GLY A 90 -7.19 -0.05 -8.27
N ASP A 91 -8.31 -0.78 -8.21
CA ASP A 91 -9.61 -0.27 -7.81
C ASP A 91 -9.95 -0.74 -6.38
N PRO A 92 -10.77 0.00 -5.61
CA PRO A 92 -11.25 -0.47 -4.31
C PRO A 92 -12.02 -1.79 -4.48
N GLY A 93 -11.54 -2.84 -3.81
CA GLY A 93 -12.03 -4.21 -3.97
C GLY A 93 -12.58 -4.80 -2.68
N PHE A 94 -13.26 -5.95 -2.80
CA PHE A 94 -13.73 -6.68 -1.62
C PHE A 94 -12.56 -7.31 -0.85
N PRO A 95 -12.69 -7.59 0.47
CA PRO A 95 -11.61 -8.15 1.28
C PRO A 95 -11.00 -9.45 0.70
N GLU A 96 -11.82 -10.29 0.04
CA GLU A 96 -11.35 -11.52 -0.60
C GLU A 96 -10.46 -11.25 -1.83
N GLU A 97 -10.82 -10.27 -2.66
CA GLU A 97 -10.04 -9.86 -3.84
C GLU A 97 -8.72 -9.22 -3.41
N VAL A 98 -8.77 -8.34 -2.41
CA VAL A 98 -7.60 -7.65 -1.84
C VAL A 98 -6.60 -8.66 -1.27
N LYS A 99 -7.05 -9.70 -0.56
CA LYS A 99 -6.18 -10.75 0.00
C LYS A 99 -5.37 -11.46 -1.09
N ASN A 100 -5.94 -11.63 -2.28
CA ASN A 100 -5.29 -12.31 -3.40
C ASN A 100 -4.42 -11.37 -4.26
N THR A 101 -4.58 -10.04 -4.15
CA THR A 101 -3.81 -9.04 -4.90
C THR A 101 -2.29 -9.29 -4.84
N PHE A 102 -1.75 -9.47 -3.64
CA PHE A 102 -0.31 -9.72 -3.46
C PHE A 102 0.14 -11.00 -4.17
N LEU A 103 -0.60 -12.09 -3.98
CA LEU A 103 -0.26 -13.39 -4.56
C LEU A 103 -0.31 -13.36 -6.08
N TYR A 104 -1.34 -12.76 -6.69
CA TYR A 104 -1.45 -12.64 -8.14
C TYR A 104 -0.29 -11.86 -8.74
N ILE A 105 0.05 -10.70 -8.16
CA ILE A 105 1.15 -9.88 -8.65
C ILE A 105 2.50 -10.57 -8.42
N ALA A 106 2.68 -11.31 -7.32
CA ALA A 106 3.86 -12.10 -7.07
C ALA A 106 4.06 -13.21 -8.12
N VAL A 107 3.03 -14.01 -8.37
CA VAL A 107 3.06 -15.07 -9.40
C VAL A 107 3.32 -14.47 -10.78
N LEU A 108 2.62 -13.40 -11.15
CA LEU A 108 2.80 -12.71 -12.43
C LEU A 108 4.24 -12.22 -12.61
N THR A 109 4.83 -11.66 -11.54
CA THR A 109 6.22 -11.20 -11.55
C THR A 109 7.17 -12.38 -11.78
N LEU A 110 7.03 -13.47 -11.02
CA LEU A 110 7.88 -14.66 -11.16
C LEU A 110 7.77 -15.31 -12.56
N VAL A 111 6.57 -15.40 -13.11
CA VAL A 111 6.35 -15.87 -14.49
C VAL A 111 7.03 -14.95 -15.50
N GLY A 112 6.93 -13.63 -15.32
CA GLY A 112 7.63 -12.66 -16.16
C GLY A 112 9.16 -12.86 -16.18
N TRP A 113 9.76 -13.16 -15.03
CA TRP A 113 11.20 -13.47 -14.92
C TRP A 113 11.58 -14.78 -15.63
N ALA A 114 10.69 -15.78 -15.60
CA ALA A 114 10.94 -17.07 -16.26
C ALA A 114 10.82 -16.98 -17.79
N PHE A 115 10.02 -16.06 -18.33
CA PHE A 115 9.73 -15.96 -19.76
C PHE A 115 9.93 -14.53 -20.30
N PRO A 116 11.03 -14.24 -21.04
CA PRO A 116 11.37 -12.89 -21.49
C PRO A 116 10.31 -12.16 -22.32
N ILE A 117 9.48 -12.88 -23.08
CA ILE A 117 8.40 -12.27 -23.86
C ILE A 117 7.27 -11.73 -22.95
N PHE A 118 7.00 -12.41 -21.84
CA PHE A 118 6.03 -11.96 -20.85
C PHE A 118 6.56 -10.80 -20.02
N TRP A 119 7.89 -10.67 -19.88
CA TRP A 119 8.52 -9.56 -19.16
C TRP A 119 8.08 -8.18 -19.68
N LEU A 120 7.96 -8.00 -21.00
CA LEU A 120 7.46 -6.74 -21.58
C LEU A 120 6.01 -6.45 -21.17
N CYS A 121 5.14 -7.47 -21.15
CA CYS A 121 3.77 -7.33 -20.68
C CYS A 121 3.74 -6.97 -19.19
N VAL A 122 4.59 -7.60 -18.36
CA VAL A 122 4.72 -7.29 -16.93
C VAL A 122 5.21 -5.86 -16.70
N ILE A 123 6.16 -5.36 -17.50
CA ILE A 123 6.61 -3.96 -17.42
C ILE A 123 5.45 -3.00 -17.72
N VAL A 124 4.73 -3.20 -18.84
CA VAL A 124 3.60 -2.33 -19.20
C VAL A 124 2.50 -2.37 -18.14
N PHE A 125 2.18 -3.55 -17.63
CA PHE A 125 1.22 -3.73 -16.55
C PHE A 125 1.68 -3.05 -15.26
N THR A 126 2.96 -3.13 -14.91
CA THR A 126 3.53 -2.47 -13.72
C THR A 126 3.46 -0.95 -13.84
N ILE A 127 3.70 -0.38 -15.03
CA ILE A 127 3.54 1.06 -15.29
C ILE A 127 2.08 1.47 -15.13
N PHE A 128 1.14 0.68 -15.68
CA PHE A 128 -0.29 0.90 -15.54
C PHE A 128 -0.71 0.90 -14.06
N LEU A 129 -0.33 -0.12 -13.30
CA LEU A 129 -0.63 -0.23 -11.87
C LEU A 129 -0.02 0.92 -11.08
N GLY A 130 1.25 1.25 -11.32
CA GLY A 130 1.91 2.37 -10.63
C GLY A 130 1.20 3.70 -10.87
N THR A 131 0.74 3.93 -12.11
CA THR A 131 0.00 5.14 -12.48
C THR A 131 -1.35 5.20 -11.76
N ARG A 132 -2.09 4.09 -11.78
CA ARG A 132 -3.40 3.94 -11.13
C ARG A 132 -3.30 4.14 -9.61
N LEU A 133 -2.37 3.43 -8.97
CA LEU A 133 -2.13 3.49 -7.54
C LEU A 133 -1.75 4.91 -7.09
N ARG A 134 -0.83 5.56 -7.83
CA ARG A 134 -0.37 6.91 -7.50
C ARG A 134 -1.49 7.94 -7.64
N ASN A 135 -2.31 7.83 -8.70
CA ASN A 135 -3.49 8.67 -8.88
C ASN A 135 -4.50 8.46 -7.74
N TYR A 136 -4.78 7.20 -7.39
CA TYR A 136 -5.66 6.88 -6.26
C TYR A 136 -5.17 7.51 -4.95
N MET A 137 -3.88 7.38 -4.64
CA MET A 137 -3.29 8.02 -3.46
C MET A 137 -3.40 9.54 -3.51
N ARG A 138 -3.18 10.18 -4.67
CA ARG A 138 -3.34 11.63 -4.81
C ARG A 138 -4.78 12.08 -4.52
N GLN A 139 -5.75 11.35 -5.04
CA GLN A 139 -7.16 11.63 -4.75
C GLN A 139 -7.46 11.45 -3.27
N LYS A 140 -7.01 10.34 -2.66
CA LYS A 140 -7.25 10.02 -1.24
C LYS A 140 -6.65 11.06 -0.29
N TYR A 141 -5.43 11.51 -0.57
CA TYR A 141 -4.68 12.44 0.31
C TYR A 141 -4.73 13.88 -0.19
N HIS A 142 -5.62 14.22 -1.13
CA HIS A 142 -5.76 15.56 -1.72
C HIS A 142 -4.44 16.16 -2.26
N ILE A 143 -3.51 15.31 -2.72
CA ILE A 143 -2.21 15.75 -3.20
C ILE A 143 -2.37 16.35 -4.60
N PRO A 144 -2.02 17.63 -4.82
CA PRO A 144 -2.23 18.28 -6.10
C PRO A 144 -1.34 17.64 -7.17
N THR A 145 -1.87 17.54 -8.39
CA THR A 145 -1.08 17.16 -9.56
C THR A 145 -0.15 18.30 -9.94
N GLY A 146 1.07 17.98 -10.38
CA GLY A 146 2.00 18.95 -10.93
C GLY A 146 1.56 19.49 -12.30
N GLN A 147 2.48 20.19 -12.97
CA GLN A 147 2.22 20.86 -14.26
C GLN A 147 1.80 19.91 -15.38
N CYS A 148 2.16 18.62 -15.29
CA CYS A 148 1.84 17.60 -16.29
C CYS A 148 0.55 16.81 -15.98
N GLY A 149 -0.21 17.16 -14.92
CA GLY A 149 -1.46 16.49 -14.56
C GLY A 149 -1.27 14.98 -14.36
N VAL A 150 -2.20 14.18 -14.93
CA VAL A 150 -2.18 12.70 -14.86
C VAL A 150 -0.96 12.08 -15.57
N MET A 151 -0.38 12.79 -16.56
CA MET A 151 0.82 12.30 -17.26
C MET A 151 2.02 12.22 -16.33
N GLU A 152 2.07 13.05 -15.29
CA GLU A 152 3.12 13.01 -14.28
C GLU A 152 3.21 11.64 -13.60
N ASP A 153 2.07 11.00 -13.30
CA ASP A 153 2.04 9.69 -12.63
C ASP A 153 2.57 8.59 -13.56
N CYS A 154 2.19 8.62 -14.84
CA CYS A 154 2.71 7.71 -15.85
C CYS A 154 4.23 7.89 -16.05
N MET A 155 4.72 9.13 -16.10
CA MET A 155 6.15 9.42 -16.20
C MET A 155 6.92 8.97 -14.96
N CYS A 156 6.37 9.18 -13.76
CA CYS A 156 6.96 8.71 -12.52
C CYS A 156 7.07 7.17 -12.51
N SER A 157 6.00 6.47 -12.90
CA SER A 157 6.02 5.00 -12.97
C SER A 157 6.94 4.45 -14.05
N THR A 158 7.11 5.16 -15.18
CA THR A 158 7.96 4.72 -16.29
C THR A 158 9.45 4.96 -16.03
N PHE A 159 9.82 6.17 -15.62
CA PHE A 159 11.23 6.58 -15.50
C PHE A 159 11.80 6.43 -14.09
N CYS A 160 10.93 6.37 -13.09
CA CYS A 160 11.32 6.32 -11.68
C CYS A 160 10.40 5.43 -10.85
N GLY A 161 9.97 4.29 -11.43
CA GLY A 161 9.01 3.39 -10.82
C GLY A 161 9.40 2.97 -9.41
N CYS A 162 10.69 2.64 -9.20
CA CYS A 162 11.23 2.28 -7.90
C CYS A 162 11.05 3.37 -6.83
N CYS A 163 11.45 4.61 -7.12
CA CYS A 163 11.37 5.66 -6.11
C CYS A 163 9.93 6.17 -5.93
N SER A 164 9.09 6.14 -6.98
CA SER A 164 7.65 6.36 -6.83
C SER A 164 7.01 5.31 -5.91
N ALA A 165 7.37 4.04 -6.07
CA ALA A 165 6.89 2.98 -5.21
C ALA A 165 7.34 3.16 -3.75
N ILE A 166 8.61 3.53 -3.51
CA ILE A 166 9.14 3.77 -2.15
C ILE A 166 8.44 4.98 -1.53
N GLN A 167 8.26 6.06 -2.29
CA GLN A 167 7.54 7.26 -1.84
C GLN A 167 6.12 6.91 -1.38
N MET A 168 5.39 6.11 -2.18
CA MET A 168 4.05 5.65 -1.83
C MET A 168 4.06 4.74 -0.60
N ALA A 169 5.00 3.79 -0.53
CA ALA A 169 5.16 2.92 0.63
C ALA A 169 5.38 3.73 1.92
N ARG A 170 6.32 4.68 1.93
CA ARG A 170 6.60 5.57 3.07
C ARG A 170 5.47 6.52 3.42
N HIS A 171 4.59 6.83 2.47
CA HIS A 171 3.41 7.62 2.76
C HIS A 171 2.33 6.81 3.49
N THR A 172 2.31 5.48 3.30
CA THR A 172 1.35 4.57 3.95
C THR A 172 1.75 4.09 5.35
N HIS A 173 2.99 4.31 5.79
CA HIS A 173 3.43 3.90 7.14
C HIS A 173 4.72 4.63 7.53
N ASP A 174 5.04 4.62 8.83
CA ASP A 174 6.35 5.03 9.33
C ASP A 174 7.36 3.89 9.27
N GLU A 175 8.38 4.05 8.43
CA GLU A 175 9.46 3.07 8.27
C GLU A 175 10.38 2.98 9.51
N HIS A 176 10.49 4.07 10.29
CA HIS A 176 11.34 4.08 11.49
C HIS A 176 10.72 3.25 12.62
N THR A 177 9.40 3.32 12.75
CA THR A 177 8.65 2.58 13.79
C THR A 177 8.30 1.17 13.32
N TYR A 178 7.93 1.00 12.05
CA TYR A 178 7.45 -0.26 11.49
C TYR A 178 8.26 -0.62 10.23
N PRO A 179 9.41 -1.30 10.38
CA PRO A 179 10.25 -1.64 9.23
C PRO A 179 9.51 -2.58 8.28
N GLY A 180 9.66 -2.34 6.98
CA GLY A 180 8.97 -3.14 5.96
C GLY A 180 9.42 -4.60 5.93
N GLU A 181 8.45 -5.52 5.81
CA GLU A 181 8.71 -6.95 5.67
C GLU A 181 8.45 -7.41 4.22
N LEU A 182 9.46 -8.01 3.56
CA LEU A 182 9.40 -8.26 2.12
C LEU A 182 8.38 -9.32 1.70
N PHE A 183 8.15 -10.32 2.56
CA PHE A 183 7.34 -11.50 2.23
C PHE A 183 5.93 -11.46 2.81
N LYS A 184 5.52 -10.34 3.40
CA LYS A 184 4.14 -10.13 3.85
C LYS A 184 3.32 -9.43 2.79
N ALA A 185 2.04 -9.80 2.72
CA ALA A 185 1.11 -9.28 1.73
C ALA A 185 0.93 -7.76 1.82
N ASN A 186 0.84 -7.23 3.04
CA ASN A 186 0.83 -5.78 3.30
C ASN A 186 2.23 -5.20 3.53
N GLY A 187 3.28 -6.02 3.51
CA GLY A 187 4.65 -5.60 3.78
C GLY A 187 4.91 -4.90 5.12
N LEU A 188 4.08 -5.13 6.15
CA LEU A 188 4.21 -4.52 7.48
C LEU A 188 4.29 -5.60 8.57
N PRO A 189 4.92 -5.31 9.73
CA PRO A 189 4.95 -6.23 10.85
C PRO A 189 3.55 -6.34 11.51
N LEU A 190 3.33 -7.39 12.31
CA LEU A 190 2.01 -7.69 12.90
C LEU A 190 1.54 -6.63 13.90
N ASN A 191 2.47 -5.89 14.50
CA ASN A 191 2.20 -4.81 15.44
C ASN A 191 2.01 -3.44 14.77
N ALA A 192 2.09 -3.36 13.44
CA ALA A 192 1.81 -2.10 12.74
C ALA A 192 0.30 -1.81 12.77
N PRO A 193 -0.11 -0.55 13.02
CA PRO A 193 -1.51 -0.18 12.97
C PRO A 193 -2.05 -0.43 11.56
N GLU A 194 -3.25 -1.01 11.47
CA GLU A 194 -3.96 -1.06 10.20
C GLU A 194 -4.31 0.36 9.77
N LEU A 195 -4.14 0.66 8.48
CA LEU A 195 -4.64 1.92 7.95
C LEU A 195 -6.16 1.90 8.09
N ASP A 196 -6.68 2.78 8.92
CA ASP A 196 -8.11 2.99 9.02
C ASP A 196 -8.61 3.73 7.77
N VAL A 197 -8.85 2.94 6.73
CA VAL A 197 -9.36 3.44 5.45
C VAL A 197 -10.79 3.97 5.61
N GLU A 198 -11.52 3.56 6.64
CA GLU A 198 -12.95 3.80 6.83
C GLU A 198 -13.20 5.16 7.48
N ASN A 199 -12.41 5.54 8.48
CA ASN A 199 -12.52 6.84 9.15
C ASN A 199 -12.19 8.05 8.26
N LEU A 200 -11.44 7.87 7.17
CA LEU A 200 -11.10 8.95 6.24
C LEU A 200 -12.23 9.35 5.27
N TYR A 201 -13.22 8.48 5.03
CA TYR A 201 -14.38 8.79 4.18
C TYR A 201 -15.50 9.54 4.92
N HIS A 202 -15.38 9.67 6.25
CA HIS A 202 -16.38 10.31 7.10
C HIS A 202 -15.99 11.73 7.56
N ALA A 203 -14.85 12.26 7.10
CA ALA A 203 -14.31 13.55 7.52
C ALA A 203 -14.80 14.76 6.69
N ASP A 204 -15.76 14.57 5.76
CA ASP A 204 -16.38 15.62 4.94
C ASP A 204 -17.86 15.86 5.28
#